data_AF-A0A151I6D8-F1
#
_entry.id   AF-A0A151I6D8-F1
#
_cell.length_a   1.000
_cell.length_b   1.000
_cell.length_c   1.000
_cell.angle_alpha   90.00
_cell.angle_beta   90.00
_cell.angle_gamma   90.00
#
_symmetry.space_group_name_H-M   'P 1'
#
loop_
_entity.id
_entity.type
_entity.pdbx_description
1 polymer ?
#
loop_
_entity_poly.entity_id
_entity_poly.type
_entity_poly.pdbx_seq_one_letter_code
_entity_poly.pdbx_strand_id
1 'polypeptide(L)'
;MLIYLWKEHESKFKSSKFRKDTVWKEISEKLWKANNNWRYSATQCENKWKDLRKTYVKVKDHNNTSGNSTKTCKFFDDINDILSDKPRITPISVASNLRKRPLSINSTVNSVNCSSDSENYDLLCDTDLDVEEQTKITKKPRRQKDFDELKTVLQSTAKEREEARERRHQEMLNQSEKAINTMKDVMLKLIEKF
;
A
#
# COMPACT_ATOMS: atom_id res chain seq x y z
N MET A 1 24.08 -17.30 -6.68
CA MET A 1 23.74 -17.08 -8.11
C MET A 1 22.56 -16.14 -8.33
N LEU A 2 21.28 -16.55 -8.17
CA LEU A 2 20.11 -15.71 -8.48
C LEU A 2 20.13 -14.34 -7.79
N ILE A 3 20.50 -14.30 -6.50
CA ILE A 3 20.57 -13.05 -5.70
C ILE A 3 21.57 -12.05 -6.30
N TYR A 4 22.75 -12.52 -6.69
CA TYR A 4 23.79 -11.72 -7.36
C TYR A 4 23.34 -11.20 -8.72
N LEU A 5 22.74 -12.06 -9.56
CA LEU A 5 22.20 -11.66 -10.85
C LEU A 5 21.07 -10.61 -10.69
N TRP A 6 20.24 -10.74 -9.66
CA TRP A 6 19.24 -9.71 -9.37
C TRP A 6 19.88 -8.37 -8.98
N LYS A 7 20.96 -8.39 -8.17
CA LYS A 7 21.74 -7.19 -7.78
C LYS A 7 22.30 -6.48 -9.02
N GLU A 8 22.90 -7.22 -9.95
CA GLU A 8 23.44 -6.69 -11.21
C GLU A 8 22.35 -5.97 -12.05
N HIS A 9 21.16 -6.58 -12.16
CA HIS A 9 20.04 -6.04 -12.93
C HIS A 9 19.13 -5.08 -12.13
N GLU A 10 19.46 -4.72 -10.89
CA GLU A 10 18.60 -3.87 -10.04
C GLU A 10 18.30 -2.50 -10.68
N SER A 11 19.28 -1.90 -11.35
CA SER A 11 19.13 -0.65 -12.08
C SER A 11 18.08 -0.74 -13.19
N LYS A 12 18.01 -1.87 -13.91
CA LYS A 12 16.99 -2.14 -14.93
C LYS A 12 15.59 -2.30 -14.29
N PHE A 13 15.49 -2.93 -13.12
CA PHE A 13 14.22 -3.06 -12.39
C PHE A 13 13.67 -1.73 -11.83
N LYS A 14 14.55 -0.74 -11.58
CA LYS A 14 14.17 0.63 -11.17
C LYS A 14 13.80 1.52 -12.36
N SER A 15 14.39 1.28 -13.53
CA SER A 15 14.17 2.12 -14.72
C SER A 15 12.85 1.80 -15.42
N SER A 16 12.06 2.83 -15.72
CA SER A 16 10.84 2.70 -16.53
C SER A 16 11.10 2.27 -17.98
N LYS A 17 12.36 2.35 -18.45
CA LYS A 17 12.74 1.98 -19.83
C LYS A 17 12.68 0.47 -20.11
N PHE A 18 12.75 -0.38 -19.08
CA PHE A 18 12.84 -1.84 -19.26
C PHE A 18 11.59 -2.56 -18.72
N ARG A 19 11.02 -3.45 -19.53
CA ARG A 19 9.98 -4.37 -19.07
C ARG A 19 10.58 -5.42 -18.12
N LYS A 20 9.95 -5.60 -16.96
CA LYS A 20 10.40 -6.55 -15.92
C LYS A 20 10.51 -7.98 -16.46
N ASP A 21 9.56 -8.41 -17.30
CA ASP A 21 9.56 -9.74 -17.95
C ASP A 21 10.83 -9.98 -18.78
N THR A 22 11.31 -8.95 -19.49
CA THR A 22 12.53 -9.02 -20.30
C THR A 22 13.76 -9.17 -19.40
N VAL A 23 13.83 -8.41 -18.30
CA VAL A 23 14.93 -8.53 -17.32
C VAL A 23 14.93 -9.92 -16.66
N TRP A 24 13.76 -10.49 -16.35
CA TRP A 24 13.67 -11.86 -15.83
C TRP A 24 14.08 -12.93 -16.86
N LYS A 25 13.81 -12.72 -18.16
CA LYS A 25 14.32 -13.58 -19.23
C LYS A 25 15.85 -13.54 -19.30
N GLU A 26 16.45 -12.34 -19.32
CA GLU A 26 17.92 -12.16 -19.28
C GLU A 26 18.54 -12.89 -18.07
N ILE A 27 17.93 -12.80 -16.87
CA ILE A 27 18.38 -13.50 -15.66
C ILE A 27 18.28 -15.03 -15.82
N SER A 28 17.17 -15.53 -16.38
CA SER A 28 17.00 -16.98 -16.61
C SER A 28 18.02 -17.54 -17.62
N GLU A 29 18.33 -16.80 -18.68
CA GLU A 29 19.37 -17.17 -19.64
C GLU A 29 20.77 -17.15 -19.03
N LYS A 30 21.09 -16.15 -18.18
CA LYS A 30 22.35 -16.11 -17.44
C LYS A 30 22.49 -17.28 -16.46
N LEU A 31 21.39 -17.71 -15.82
CA LEU A 31 21.41 -18.88 -14.94
C LEU A 31 21.69 -20.18 -15.70
N TRP A 32 21.06 -20.38 -16.86
CA TRP A 32 21.37 -21.51 -17.76
C TRP A 32 22.83 -21.45 -18.22
N LYS A 33 23.28 -20.31 -18.76
CA LYS A 33 24.67 -20.15 -19.25
C LYS A 33 25.73 -20.44 -18.18
N ALA A 34 25.41 -20.21 -16.90
CA ALA A 34 26.30 -20.54 -15.79
C ALA A 34 26.25 -22.02 -15.35
N ASN A 35 25.12 -22.71 -15.56
CA ASN A 35 24.99 -24.15 -15.32
C ASN A 35 23.86 -24.73 -16.18
N ASN A 36 24.20 -25.61 -17.12
CA ASN A 36 23.25 -26.22 -18.05
C ASN A 36 22.13 -27.03 -17.37
N ASN A 37 22.30 -27.42 -16.11
CA ASN A 37 21.28 -28.12 -15.33
C ASN A 37 20.23 -27.17 -14.71
N TRP A 38 20.44 -25.85 -14.77
CA TRP A 38 19.56 -24.83 -14.19
C TRP A 38 18.61 -24.22 -15.22
N ARG A 39 17.80 -25.07 -15.85
CA ARG A 39 16.80 -24.68 -16.85
C ARG A 39 15.53 -24.10 -16.20
N TYR A 40 15.65 -22.95 -15.57
CA TYR A 40 14.54 -22.23 -14.94
C TYR A 40 13.87 -21.25 -15.92
N SER A 41 12.55 -21.07 -15.81
CA SER A 41 11.84 -20.02 -16.53
C SER A 41 11.97 -18.66 -15.85
N ALA A 42 11.74 -17.58 -16.60
CA ALA A 42 11.68 -16.21 -16.07
C ALA A 42 10.71 -16.10 -14.87
N THR A 43 9.53 -16.70 -14.97
CA THR A 43 8.51 -16.72 -13.90
C THR A 43 8.97 -17.50 -12.66
N GLN A 44 9.70 -18.62 -12.84
CA GLN A 44 10.28 -19.36 -11.71
C GLN A 44 11.36 -18.54 -11.00
N CYS A 45 12.19 -17.80 -11.75
CA CYS A 45 13.20 -16.90 -11.19
C CYS A 45 12.55 -15.76 -10.40
N GLU A 46 11.50 -15.14 -10.95
CA GLU A 46 10.75 -14.08 -10.28
C GLU A 46 10.07 -14.59 -8.99
N ASN A 47 9.37 -15.73 -9.05
CA ASN A 47 8.70 -16.29 -7.88
C ASN A 47 9.72 -16.67 -6.79
N LYS A 48 10.84 -17.30 -7.17
CA LYS A 48 11.90 -17.61 -6.21
C LYS A 48 12.48 -16.35 -5.55
N TRP A 49 12.61 -15.25 -6.29
CA TRP A 49 13.03 -13.97 -5.73
C TRP A 49 11.98 -13.36 -4.77
N LYS A 50 10.67 -13.45 -5.12
CA LYS A 50 9.58 -13.04 -4.22
C LYS A 50 9.61 -13.82 -2.90
N ASP A 51 9.83 -15.13 -2.95
CA ASP A 51 9.91 -16.00 -1.77
C ASP A 51 11.13 -15.70 -0.89
N LEU A 52 12.30 -15.50 -1.51
CA LEU A 52 13.52 -15.07 -0.81
C LEU A 52 13.29 -13.74 -0.09
N ARG A 53 12.71 -12.74 -0.77
CA ARG A 53 12.37 -11.45 -0.17
C ARG A 53 11.35 -11.60 0.97
N LYS A 54 10.29 -12.39 0.80
CA LYS A 54 9.27 -12.65 1.84
C LYS A 54 9.90 -13.28 3.08
N THR A 55 10.82 -14.22 2.89
CA THR A 55 11.55 -14.89 3.97
C THR A 55 12.47 -13.92 4.70
N TYR A 56 13.26 -13.13 3.97
CA TYR A 56 14.12 -12.10 4.54
C TYR A 56 13.36 -11.07 5.37
N VAL A 57 12.25 -10.52 4.84
CA VAL A 57 11.41 -9.56 5.58
C VAL A 57 10.86 -10.21 6.86
N LYS A 58 10.31 -11.43 6.78
CA LYS A 58 9.80 -12.16 7.96
C LYS A 58 10.86 -12.38 9.05
N VAL A 59 12.12 -12.65 8.66
CA VAL A 59 13.23 -12.81 9.60
C VAL A 59 13.66 -11.46 10.18
N LYS A 60 13.76 -10.41 9.35
CA LYS A 60 14.10 -9.06 9.79
C LYS A 60 13.08 -8.51 10.79
N ASP A 61 11.79 -8.64 10.51
CA ASP A 61 10.71 -8.17 11.38
C ASP A 61 10.68 -8.95 12.70
N HIS A 62 10.94 -10.26 12.66
CA HIS A 62 11.03 -11.09 13.86
C HIS A 62 12.20 -10.66 14.76
N ASN A 63 13.38 -10.43 14.17
CA ASN A 63 14.57 -10.01 14.90
C ASN A 63 14.49 -8.56 15.40
N ASN A 64 13.69 -7.70 14.75
CA ASN A 64 13.45 -6.32 15.17
C ASN A 64 12.36 -6.19 16.26
N THR A 65 11.76 -7.31 16.69
CA THR A 65 10.74 -7.35 17.74
C THR A 65 11.39 -7.76 19.07
N SER A 66 11.31 -6.88 20.07
CA SER A 66 11.87 -7.15 21.41
C SER A 66 11.30 -8.42 22.04
N GLY A 67 12.13 -9.19 22.73
CA GLY A 67 11.77 -10.46 23.38
C GLY A 67 11.82 -11.71 22.48
N ASN A 68 12.02 -11.57 21.16
CA ASN A 68 12.19 -12.72 20.27
C ASN A 68 13.63 -13.27 20.30
N SER A 69 13.77 -14.59 20.09
CA SER A 69 15.05 -15.21 19.78
C SER A 69 15.49 -14.89 18.36
N THR A 70 16.80 -14.72 18.15
CA THR A 70 17.37 -14.37 16.84
C THR A 70 17.18 -15.50 15.84
N LYS A 71 16.53 -15.23 14.70
CA LYS A 71 16.44 -16.14 13.57
C LYS A 71 17.43 -15.75 12.47
N THR A 72 18.00 -16.76 11.82
CA THR A 72 18.87 -16.58 10.66
C THR A 72 18.25 -17.24 9.43
N CYS A 73 18.71 -16.86 8.24
CA CYS A 73 18.34 -17.49 6.97
C CYS A 73 19.60 -17.71 6.14
N LYS A 74 19.65 -18.79 5.35
CA LYS A 74 20.85 -19.23 4.60
C LYS A 74 21.45 -18.17 3.65
N PHE A 75 20.66 -17.16 3.27
CA PHE A 75 21.09 -16.03 2.43
C PHE A 75 20.67 -14.69 3.04
N PHE A 76 20.61 -14.60 4.38
CA PHE A 76 20.14 -13.38 5.04
C PHE A 76 21.03 -12.18 4.69
N ASP A 77 22.34 -12.32 4.81
CA ASP A 77 23.31 -11.24 4.63
C ASP A 77 23.40 -10.80 3.15
N ASP A 78 23.52 -11.74 2.22
CA ASP A 78 23.46 -11.50 0.76
C ASP A 78 22.24 -10.66 0.36
N ILE A 79 21.08 -10.95 0.97
CA ILE A 79 19.84 -10.24 0.71
C ILE A 79 19.82 -8.91 1.48
N ASN A 80 20.36 -8.87 2.70
CA ASN A 80 20.44 -7.66 3.51
C ASN A 80 21.26 -6.57 2.83
N ASP A 81 22.46 -6.88 2.33
CA ASP A 81 23.33 -5.97 1.57
C ASP A 81 22.67 -5.36 0.32
N ILE A 82 21.63 -6.02 -0.18
CA ILE A 82 20.84 -5.55 -1.31
C ILE A 82 19.61 -4.79 -0.80
N LEU A 83 18.99 -5.21 0.30
CA LEU A 83 17.64 -4.83 0.68
C LEU A 83 17.53 -3.94 1.93
N SER A 84 18.61 -3.73 2.68
CA SER A 84 18.65 -3.03 3.97
C SER A 84 18.02 -1.64 3.91
N ASP A 85 18.43 -0.85 2.92
CA ASP A 85 18.23 0.61 2.85
C ASP A 85 16.95 0.99 2.08
N LYS A 86 16.15 -0.01 1.67
CA LYS A 86 14.99 0.22 0.83
C LYS A 86 13.78 0.58 1.70
N PRO A 87 13.11 1.74 1.49
CA PRO A 87 11.99 2.19 2.34
C PRO A 87 10.74 1.28 2.27
N ARG A 88 10.73 0.31 1.35
CA ARG A 88 9.73 -0.76 1.25
C ARG A 88 10.05 -1.97 2.14
N ILE A 89 11.02 -1.84 3.06
CA ILE A 89 11.57 -2.89 3.92
C ILE A 89 11.89 -2.30 5.30
N THR A 90 12.52 -1.14 5.36
CA THR A 90 12.62 -0.31 6.56
C THR A 90 11.59 0.82 6.47
N PRO A 91 10.49 0.81 7.26
CA PRO A 91 9.51 1.88 7.23
C PRO A 91 10.13 3.19 7.77
N ILE A 92 9.87 4.30 7.09
CA ILE A 92 10.39 5.64 7.48
C ILE A 92 9.86 6.08 8.85
N SER A 93 8.63 5.68 9.17
CA SER A 93 8.05 5.83 10.51
C SER A 93 7.22 4.59 10.86
N VAL A 94 7.25 4.21 12.14
CA VAL A 94 6.41 3.15 12.69
C VAL A 94 5.32 3.81 13.52
N ALA A 95 4.06 3.62 13.13
CA ALA A 95 2.94 4.06 13.94
C ALA A 95 2.84 3.22 15.22
N SER A 96 2.61 3.89 16.36
CA SER A 96 2.39 3.20 17.63
C SER A 96 1.11 2.36 17.59
N ASN A 97 1.25 1.04 17.59
CA ASN A 97 0.15 0.09 17.78
C ASN A 97 -0.31 0.07 19.24
N LEU A 98 -0.79 1.22 19.73
CA LEU A 98 -1.35 1.35 21.08
C LEU A 98 -2.71 0.64 21.11
N ARG A 99 -2.70 -0.69 21.30
CA ARG A 99 -3.89 -1.40 21.73
C ARG A 99 -4.40 -0.69 22.98
N LYS A 100 -5.63 -0.17 22.94
CA LYS A 100 -6.26 0.43 24.12
C LYS A 100 -6.36 -0.64 25.20
N ARG A 101 -5.40 -0.67 26.12
CA ARG A 101 -5.65 -1.24 27.45
C ARG A 101 -6.89 -0.53 27.98
N PRO A 102 -7.94 -1.24 28.41
CA PRO A 102 -9.02 -0.58 29.13
C PRO A 102 -8.39 0.12 30.34
N LEU A 103 -8.58 1.43 30.44
CA LEU A 103 -8.16 2.18 31.61
C LEU A 103 -8.99 1.67 32.79
N SER A 104 -8.37 0.88 33.66
CA SER A 104 -8.91 0.64 34.99
C SER A 104 -8.81 1.97 35.74
N ILE A 105 -9.93 2.70 35.82
CA ILE A 105 -10.01 3.94 36.60
C ILE A 105 -10.20 3.54 38.06
N ASN A 106 -9.10 3.14 38.69
CA ASN A 106 -8.98 3.15 40.14
C ASN A 106 -8.08 4.34 40.51
N SER A 107 -8.70 5.37 41.05
CA SER A 107 -8.02 6.58 41.49
C SER A 107 -7.18 6.31 42.73
N THR A 108 -5.85 6.35 42.62
CA THR A 108 -4.93 6.85 43.66
C THR A 108 -3.53 7.10 43.08
N VAL A 109 -2.82 8.07 43.66
CA VAL A 109 -1.50 8.54 43.22
C VAL A 109 -0.36 7.65 43.71
N ASN A 110 0.52 7.18 42.81
CA ASN A 110 1.96 7.50 42.80
C ASN A 110 2.77 6.63 41.81
N SER A 111 3.97 7.11 41.51
CA SER A 111 5.12 6.37 40.93
C SER A 111 5.34 5.03 41.68
N VAL A 112 5.85 3.92 41.11
CA VAL A 112 6.98 3.79 40.17
C VAL A 112 6.91 2.47 39.38
N ASN A 113 7.63 2.43 38.24
CA ASN A 113 8.23 1.27 37.57
C ASN A 113 7.39 0.12 36.99
N CYS A 114 7.88 -0.32 35.82
CA CYS A 114 7.45 -1.50 35.10
C CYS A 114 7.94 -2.79 35.75
N SER A 115 7.10 -3.82 35.73
CA SER A 115 7.52 -5.22 35.65
C SER A 115 6.70 -5.91 34.56
N SER A 116 7.29 -6.97 34.00
CA SER A 116 6.60 -7.89 33.09
C SER A 116 5.35 -8.49 33.75
N ASP A 117 4.41 -8.95 32.94
CA ASP A 117 4.25 -10.41 32.80
C ASP A 117 3.55 -10.76 31.48
N SER A 118 3.83 -11.97 31.01
CA SER A 118 3.58 -12.42 29.64
C SER A 118 3.09 -13.87 29.66
N GLU A 119 1.79 -14.07 29.51
CA GLU A 119 1.19 -15.27 28.92
C GLU A 119 0.11 -14.76 27.94
N ASN A 120 0.15 -15.11 26.64
CA ASN A 120 -0.29 -16.40 26.06
C ASN A 120 -1.76 -16.64 26.47
N TYR A 121 -2.78 -16.80 25.62
CA TYR A 121 -2.96 -17.33 24.25
C TYR A 121 -4.33 -16.78 23.73
N ASP A 122 -4.79 -16.87 22.47
CA ASP A 122 -4.27 -17.44 21.22
C ASP A 122 -4.76 -16.60 20.00
N LEU A 123 -4.81 -17.17 18.78
CA LEU A 123 -5.42 -16.60 17.58
C LEU A 123 -6.20 -17.65 16.76
N LEU A 124 -7.54 -17.57 16.74
CA LEU A 124 -8.43 -18.37 15.88
C LEU A 124 -9.69 -17.51 15.60
N CYS A 125 -9.89 -16.95 14.39
CA CYS A 125 -10.28 -17.56 13.11
C CYS A 125 -11.81 -17.68 12.98
N ASP A 126 -12.35 -17.05 11.93
CA ASP A 126 -13.76 -17.13 11.54
C ASP A 126 -14.24 -18.57 11.32
N THR A 127 -15.43 -18.87 11.82
CA THR A 127 -16.40 -19.81 11.22
C THR A 127 -17.81 -19.35 11.59
N ASP A 128 -18.62 -18.96 10.60
CA ASP A 128 -20.02 -18.58 10.76
C ASP A 128 -20.92 -19.79 11.11
N LEU A 129 -21.79 -19.66 12.12
CA LEU A 129 -23.09 -20.34 12.23
C LEU A 129 -24.04 -19.54 13.15
N ASP A 130 -25.30 -19.42 12.76
CA ASP A 130 -26.31 -18.51 13.36
C ASP A 130 -26.93 -18.99 14.68
N VAL A 131 -27.10 -18.07 15.64
CA VAL A 131 -28.21 -18.04 16.63
C VAL A 131 -28.53 -16.58 17.00
N GLU A 132 -29.80 -16.17 16.86
CA GLU A 132 -30.30 -14.91 17.43
C GLU A 132 -30.55 -15.03 18.95
N GLU A 133 -30.19 -14.03 19.76
CA GLU A 133 -31.18 -13.37 20.65
C GLU A 133 -30.70 -11.98 21.12
N GLN A 134 -31.65 -11.08 21.42
CA GLN A 134 -31.42 -9.67 21.72
C GLN A 134 -31.18 -9.42 23.21
N THR A 135 -30.09 -8.71 23.57
CA THR A 135 -30.06 -7.92 24.82
C THR A 135 -29.45 -6.53 24.60
N LYS A 136 -30.21 -5.48 24.91
CA LYS A 136 -29.79 -4.07 24.78
C LYS A 136 -29.14 -3.58 26.07
N ILE A 137 -27.87 -3.15 26.03
CA ILE A 137 -27.32 -2.22 27.03
C ILE A 137 -26.59 -1.07 26.30
N THR A 138 -27.09 0.14 26.49
CA THR A 138 -26.76 1.34 25.69
C THR A 138 -25.72 2.24 26.36
N LYS A 139 -24.47 2.25 25.85
CA LYS A 139 -23.49 3.33 26.11
C LYS A 139 -22.60 3.65 24.89
N LYS A 140 -23.07 4.53 23.99
CA LYS A 140 -22.26 5.24 22.99
C LYS A 140 -22.80 6.67 22.79
N PRO A 141 -22.05 7.73 23.13
CA PRO A 141 -22.48 9.09 22.78
C PRO A 141 -21.44 9.99 22.07
N ARG A 142 -20.15 9.60 21.94
CA ARG A 142 -19.11 10.49 21.39
C ARG A 142 -18.58 10.09 20.01
N ARG A 143 -18.07 8.87 19.84
CA ARG A 143 -17.40 8.41 18.60
C ARG A 143 -18.27 8.28 17.34
N GLN A 144 -19.60 8.30 17.47
CA GLN A 144 -20.50 8.14 16.33
C GLN A 144 -20.63 9.47 15.55
N LYS A 145 -20.70 10.60 16.26
CA LYS A 145 -20.82 11.93 15.66
C LYS A 145 -19.63 12.26 14.76
N ASP A 146 -18.42 12.02 15.25
CA ASP A 146 -17.16 12.22 14.50
C ASP A 146 -17.14 11.44 13.17
N PHE A 147 -17.78 10.26 13.12
CA PHE A 147 -17.86 9.42 11.92
C PHE A 147 -18.96 9.88 10.95
N ASP A 148 -20.12 10.26 11.48
CA ASP A 148 -21.22 10.78 10.68
C ASP A 148 -20.85 12.15 10.05
N GLU A 149 -20.11 12.98 10.79
CA GLU A 149 -19.53 14.25 10.31
C GLU A 149 -18.44 14.03 9.25
N LEU A 150 -17.53 13.08 9.46
CA LEU A 150 -16.54 12.72 8.43
C LEU A 150 -17.22 12.19 7.15
N LYS A 151 -18.31 11.42 7.30
CA LYS A 151 -19.10 10.91 6.17
C LYS A 151 -19.77 12.02 5.38
N THR A 152 -20.37 13.02 6.04
CA THR A 152 -20.98 14.16 5.33
C THR A 152 -19.94 15.03 4.62
N VAL A 153 -18.78 15.28 5.24
CA VAL A 153 -17.66 16.01 4.61
C VAL A 153 -17.11 15.27 3.38
N LEU A 154 -16.98 13.94 3.43
CA LEU A 154 -16.56 13.16 2.26
C LEU A 154 -17.60 13.21 1.13
N GLN A 155 -18.90 13.24 1.46
CA GLN A 155 -19.97 13.36 0.47
C GLN A 155 -20.06 14.77 -0.14
N SER A 156 -19.93 15.84 0.67
CA SER A 156 -19.96 17.22 0.16
C SER A 156 -18.76 17.51 -0.73
N THR A 157 -17.54 17.16 -0.29
CA THR A 157 -16.32 17.37 -1.08
C THR A 157 -16.27 16.52 -2.36
N ALA A 158 -16.93 15.36 -2.40
CA ALA A 158 -17.13 14.61 -3.64
C ALA A 158 -18.06 15.36 -4.61
N LYS A 159 -19.21 15.86 -4.12
CA LYS A 159 -20.19 16.63 -4.91
C LYS A 159 -19.61 17.94 -5.44
N GLU A 160 -18.91 18.70 -4.60
CA GLU A 160 -18.24 19.95 -4.99
C GLU A 160 -17.25 19.74 -6.16
N ARG A 161 -16.49 18.63 -6.14
CA ARG A 161 -15.56 18.25 -7.22
C ARG A 161 -16.29 17.89 -8.51
N GLU A 162 -17.47 17.29 -8.41
CA GLU A 162 -18.32 16.96 -9.55
C GLU A 162 -18.92 18.21 -10.18
N GLU A 163 -19.58 19.06 -9.39
CA GLU A 163 -20.10 20.35 -9.84
C GLU A 163 -18.99 21.23 -10.42
N ALA A 164 -17.77 21.21 -9.87
CA ALA A 164 -16.62 21.94 -10.42
C ALA A 164 -16.12 21.37 -11.76
N ARG A 165 -16.33 20.08 -12.06
CA ARG A 165 -16.09 19.51 -13.40
C ARG A 165 -17.17 20.00 -14.37
N GLU A 166 -18.43 19.95 -13.97
CA GLU A 166 -19.57 20.36 -14.79
C GLU A 166 -19.54 21.85 -15.14
N ARG A 167 -19.27 22.74 -14.17
CA ARG A 167 -19.12 24.19 -14.41
C ARG A 167 -18.05 24.48 -15.46
N ARG A 168 -16.85 23.91 -15.32
CA ARG A 168 -15.76 24.08 -16.31
C ARG A 168 -16.13 23.52 -17.70
N HIS A 169 -16.89 22.43 -17.74
CA HIS A 169 -17.38 21.87 -19.01
C HIS A 169 -18.41 22.79 -19.67
N GLN A 170 -19.38 23.31 -18.91
CA GLN A 170 -20.36 24.29 -19.41
C GLN A 170 -19.70 25.60 -19.85
N GLU A 171 -18.72 26.12 -19.11
CA GLU A 171 -17.94 27.30 -19.49
C GLU A 171 -17.23 27.10 -20.84
N MET A 172 -16.60 25.93 -21.06
CA MET A 172 -15.96 25.57 -22.32
C MET A 172 -16.97 25.47 -23.48
N LEU A 173 -18.12 24.82 -23.25
CA LEU A 173 -19.18 24.71 -24.26
C LEU A 173 -19.74 26.10 -24.63
N ASN A 174 -20.00 26.95 -23.64
CA ASN A 174 -20.50 28.31 -23.85
C ASN A 174 -19.49 29.20 -24.59
N GLN A 175 -18.18 29.02 -24.37
CA GLN A 175 -17.13 29.70 -25.15
C GLN A 175 -17.11 29.21 -26.60
N SER A 176 -17.23 27.89 -26.82
CA SER A 176 -17.32 27.28 -28.15
C SER A 176 -18.55 27.77 -28.92
N GLU A 177 -19.72 27.79 -28.28
CA GLU A 177 -20.97 28.28 -28.87
C GLU A 177 -20.88 29.76 -29.27
N LYS A 178 -20.32 30.61 -28.40
CA LYS A 178 -20.07 32.03 -28.72
C LYS A 178 -19.17 32.18 -29.94
N ALA A 179 -18.10 31.39 -30.04
CA ALA A 179 -17.20 31.42 -31.21
C ALA A 179 -17.91 30.94 -32.50
N ILE A 180 -18.72 29.89 -32.41
CA ILE A 180 -19.55 29.40 -33.54
C ILE A 180 -20.51 30.49 -34.02
N ASN A 181 -21.19 31.16 -33.10
CA ASN A 181 -22.14 32.23 -33.42
C ASN A 181 -21.43 33.46 -34.04
N THR A 182 -20.28 33.90 -33.52
CA THR A 182 -19.55 35.01 -34.16
C THR A 182 -19.02 34.65 -35.56
N MET A 183 -18.57 33.41 -35.78
CA MET A 183 -18.18 32.94 -37.11
C MET A 183 -19.37 32.86 -38.06
N LYS A 184 -20.55 32.42 -37.59
CA LYS A 184 -21.81 32.40 -38.35
C LYS A 184 -22.23 33.81 -38.77
N ASP A 185 -22.18 34.80 -37.88
CA ASP A 185 -22.53 36.19 -38.20
C ASP A 185 -21.58 36.81 -39.23
N VAL A 186 -20.28 36.50 -39.15
CA VAL A 186 -19.31 36.91 -40.18
C VAL A 186 -19.62 36.23 -41.52
N MET A 187 -19.92 34.94 -41.53
CA MET A 187 -20.27 34.19 -42.75
C MET A 187 -21.54 34.74 -43.41
N LEU A 188 -22.59 35.04 -42.64
CA LEU A 188 -23.82 35.66 -43.16
C LEU A 188 -23.54 37.01 -43.82
N LYS A 189 -22.74 37.88 -43.19
CA LYS A 189 -22.34 39.18 -43.75
C LYS A 189 -21.44 39.09 -45.00
N LEU A 190 -20.79 37.96 -45.23
CA LEU A 190 -20.11 37.69 -46.51
C LEU A 190 -21.08 37.23 -47.59
N ILE A 191 -22.10 36.43 -47.24
CA ILE A 191 -23.14 35.97 -48.17
C ILE A 191 -24.02 37.15 -48.62
N GLU A 192 -24.40 38.04 -47.71
CA GLU A 192 -25.20 39.26 -48.01
C GLU A 192 -24.45 40.33 -48.83
N LYS A 193 -23.17 40.10 -49.17
CA LYS A 193 -22.33 41.03 -49.93
C LYS A 193 -22.17 40.67 -51.41
N PHE A 194 -22.81 39.58 -51.86
CA PHE A 194 -22.86 39.11 -53.25
C PHE A 194 -24.31 38.99 -53.72
#